data_AF-A0A5K1JVF4-F1
#
_entry.id   AF-A0A5K1JVF4-F1
#
_cell.length_a   1.000
_cell.length_b   1.000
_cell.length_c   1.000
_cell.angle_alpha   90.00
_cell.angle_beta   90.00
_cell.angle_gamma   90.00
#
_symmetry.space_group_name_H-M   'P 1'
#
loop_
_entity.id
_entity.type
_entity.pdbx_description
1 polymer ?
#
loop_
_entity_poly.entity_id
_entity_poly.type
_entity_poly.pdbx_seq_one_letter_code
_entity_poly.pdbx_strand_id
1 'polypeptide(L)'
;MDPVRPTLPMASSVLIAFQDMKLFYTPRPYRSPIPQYVIKILDPATEECSINERLQHNLPSPNHGLPCEIIPSDPRLLVMPFVGGLNSVNFRNRPTSFFLDVYHQILEGVEYLHRLQIAHL
;
A
#
# COMPACT_ATOMS: atom_id res chain seq x y z
N MET A 1 41.73 -10.39 22.21
CA MET A 1 41.26 -10.02 20.87
C MET A 1 39.75 -10.20 20.87
N ASP A 2 39.01 -9.12 21.06
CA ASP A 2 37.55 -9.13 21.00
C ASP A 2 37.08 -9.10 19.54
N PRO A 3 36.07 -9.90 19.16
CA PRO A 3 35.52 -9.83 17.81
C PRO A 3 34.70 -8.55 17.67
N VAL A 4 35.11 -7.71 16.73
CA VAL A 4 34.39 -6.51 16.28
C VAL A 4 32.98 -6.93 15.86
N ARG A 5 31.98 -6.54 16.64
CA ARG A 5 30.57 -6.64 16.29
C ARG A 5 30.34 -5.80 15.03
N PRO A 6 29.84 -6.37 13.93
CA PRO A 6 29.45 -5.55 12.79
C PRO A 6 28.24 -4.70 13.17
N THR A 7 28.45 -3.40 13.27
CA THR A 7 27.39 -2.40 13.32
C THR A 7 26.70 -2.41 11.97
N LEU A 8 25.49 -2.99 11.91
CA LEU A 8 24.60 -2.83 10.77
C LEU A 8 24.35 -1.33 10.58
N PRO A 9 24.48 -0.78 9.35
CA PRO A 9 24.07 0.59 9.09
C PRO A 9 22.56 0.67 9.34
N MET A 10 22.20 1.54 10.28
CA MET A 10 20.82 1.93 10.56
C MET A 10 20.17 2.28 9.23
N ALA A 11 19.18 1.46 8.84
CA ALA A 11 18.47 1.66 7.60
C ALA A 11 17.67 2.96 7.74
N SER A 12 18.14 4.02 7.07
CA SER A 12 17.49 5.33 7.11
C SER A 12 16.11 5.22 6.46
N SER A 13 15.07 5.09 7.28
CA SER A 13 13.69 5.27 6.85
C SER A 13 13.53 6.72 6.40
N VAL A 14 13.18 6.94 5.13
CA VAL A 14 12.90 8.28 4.62
C VAL A 14 11.51 8.69 5.10
N LEU A 15 11.47 9.68 5.99
CA LEU A 15 10.23 10.33 6.44
C LEU A 15 9.78 11.31 5.35
N ILE A 16 8.74 10.95 4.60
CA ILE A 16 8.02 11.92 3.76
C ILE A 16 6.64 12.11 4.39
N ALA A 17 6.52 13.13 5.23
CA ALA A 17 5.24 13.54 5.78
C ALA A 17 4.51 14.38 4.72
N PHE A 18 3.50 13.80 4.09
CA PHE A 18 2.46 14.59 3.44
C PHE A 18 1.51 15.03 4.55
N GLN A 19 1.26 16.33 4.65
CA GLN A 19 0.37 16.93 5.66
C GLN A 19 -0.94 16.12 5.68
N ASP A 20 -1.29 15.57 6.86
CA ASP A 20 -2.43 14.69 7.17
C ASP A 20 -2.28 13.16 6.99
N MET A 21 -1.15 12.64 6.48
CA MET A 21 -0.91 11.19 6.39
C MET A 21 0.45 10.81 6.99
N LYS A 22 0.44 10.12 8.15
CA LYS A 22 1.65 9.54 8.77
C LYS A 22 2.07 8.27 8.02
N LEU A 23 2.71 8.48 6.87
CA LEU A 23 3.24 7.43 6.00
C LEU A 23 4.76 7.28 6.19
N PHE A 24 5.22 6.05 6.24
CA PHE A 24 6.63 5.67 6.31
C PHE A 24 6.92 4.69 5.18
N TYR A 25 8.15 4.70 4.69
CA TYR A 25 8.58 3.84 3.61
C TYR A 25 9.70 2.94 4.09
N THR A 26 9.64 1.65 3.74
CA THR A 26 10.80 0.80 3.94
C THR A 26 11.94 1.27 3.03
N PRO A 27 13.19 1.20 3.51
CA PRO A 27 14.35 1.57 2.72
C PRO A 27 14.47 0.60 1.54
N ARG A 28 14.66 1.16 0.34
CA ARG A 28 14.97 0.40 -0.86
C ARG A 28 16.31 0.85 -1.41
N PRO A 29 17.38 0.05 -1.25
CA PRO A 29 18.65 0.36 -1.88
C PRO A 29 18.48 0.45 -3.40
N TYR A 30 19.23 1.36 -4.04
CA TYR A 30 19.14 1.57 -5.49
C TYR A 30 19.40 0.26 -6.25
N ARG A 31 18.47 -0.09 -7.16
CA ARG A 31 18.47 -1.36 -7.93
C ARG A 31 18.37 -2.64 -7.08
N SER A 32 17.91 -2.55 -5.84
CA SER A 32 17.67 -3.74 -5.02
C SER A 32 16.41 -4.49 -5.47
N PRO A 33 16.44 -5.84 -5.47
CA PRO A 33 15.25 -6.67 -5.66
C PRO A 33 14.33 -6.69 -4.43
N ILE A 34 14.76 -6.11 -3.30
CA ILE A 34 13.95 -6.03 -2.08
C ILE A 34 12.68 -5.22 -2.38
N PRO A 35 11.47 -5.79 -2.16
CA PRO A 35 10.21 -5.07 -2.30
C PRO A 35 10.16 -3.90 -1.32
N GLN A 36 9.67 -2.76 -1.81
CA GLN A 36 9.42 -1.59 -0.97
C GLN A 36 7.99 -1.62 -0.45
N TYR A 37 7.80 -1.21 0.80
CA TYR A 37 6.52 -1.16 1.46
C TYR A 37 6.24 0.24 1.99
N VAL A 38 4.96 0.53 2.12
CA VAL A 38 4.42 1.71 2.76
C VAL A 38 3.76 1.27 4.06
N ILE A 39 4.05 2.01 5.13
CA ILE A 39 3.49 1.80 6.45
C ILE A 39 2.69 3.06 6.77
N LYS A 40 1.39 2.92 6.97
CA LYS A 40 0.52 3.99 7.43
C LYS A 40 0.17 3.76 8.89
N ILE A 41 0.32 4.78 9.72
CA ILE A 41 -0.27 4.77 11.06
C ILE A 41 -1.77 5.02 10.92
N LEU A 42 -2.58 4.08 11.39
CA LEU A 42 -4.03 4.20 11.35
C LEU A 42 -4.52 5.13 12.47
N ASP A 43 -5.42 6.04 12.12
CA ASP A 43 -6.09 6.90 13.10
C ASP A 43 -7.27 6.13 13.73
N PRO A 44 -7.26 5.89 15.05
CA PRO A 44 -8.36 5.22 15.74
C PRO A 44 -9.68 6.00 15.71
N ALA A 45 -9.66 7.29 15.39
CA ALA A 45 -10.87 8.09 15.20
C ALA A 45 -11.58 7.83 13.86
N THR A 46 -10.97 7.03 12.96
CA THR A 46 -11.50 6.72 11.63
C THR A 46 -11.88 5.25 11.48
N GLU A 47 -12.74 4.95 10.51
CA GLU A 47 -13.15 3.57 10.17
C GLU A 47 -12.15 2.86 9.25
N GLU A 48 -10.99 3.43 8.96
CA GLU A 48 -10.04 2.86 8.01
C GLU A 48 -9.56 1.46 8.44
N CYS A 49 -9.33 1.25 9.74
CA CYS A 49 -8.94 -0.07 10.26
C CYS A 49 -10.02 -1.13 10.02
N SER A 50 -11.27 -0.84 10.39
CA SER A 50 -12.38 -1.78 10.27
C SER A 50 -12.73 -2.05 8.80
N ILE A 51 -12.62 -1.05 7.93
CA ILE A 51 -12.77 -1.21 6.47
C ILE A 51 -11.71 -2.18 5.93
N ASN A 52 -10.43 -1.98 6.25
CA ASN A 52 -9.35 -2.85 5.77
C ASN A 52 -9.47 -4.28 6.32
N GLU A 53 -9.86 -4.46 7.58
CA GLU A 53 -10.17 -5.79 8.14
C GLU A 53 -11.27 -6.48 7.31
N ARG A 54 -12.37 -5.79 7.00
CA ARG A 54 -13.47 -6.34 6.18
C ARG A 54 -13.01 -6.72 4.77
N LEU A 55 -12.11 -5.94 4.17
CA LEU A 55 -11.58 -6.21 2.83
C LEU A 55 -10.65 -7.44 2.78
N GLN A 56 -9.90 -7.72 3.85
CA GLN A 56 -8.98 -8.87 3.93
C GLN A 56 -9.69 -10.23 4.05
N HIS A 57 -10.92 -10.29 4.58
CA HIS A 57 -11.61 -11.56 4.84
C HIS A 57 -12.20 -12.25 3.58
N ASN A 58 -12.21 -11.60 2.42
CA ASN A 58 -12.89 -12.08 1.20
C ASN A 58 -11.91 -12.42 0.06
N LEU A 59 -11.10 -13.47 0.24
CA LEU A 59 -9.97 -13.84 -0.63
C LEU A 59 -10.26 -14.21 -2.11
N PRO A 60 -11.43 -14.75 -2.53
CA PRO A 60 -11.71 -14.98 -3.95
C PRO A 60 -12.40 -13.80 -4.66
N SER A 61 -12.38 -12.60 -4.05
CA SER A 61 -13.07 -11.42 -4.56
C SER A 61 -12.35 -10.76 -5.76
N PRO A 62 -13.06 -10.09 -6.70
CA PRO A 62 -12.49 -9.10 -7.61
C PRO A 62 -12.03 -7.82 -6.86
N ASN A 63 -11.32 -7.99 -5.75
CA ASN A 63 -10.76 -6.89 -4.98
C ASN A 63 -9.49 -6.39 -5.68
N HIS A 64 -9.65 -5.35 -6.50
CA HIS A 64 -8.55 -4.64 -7.15
C HIS A 64 -7.88 -3.57 -6.27
N GLY A 65 -8.22 -3.54 -4.97
CA GLY A 65 -7.54 -2.71 -3.98
C GLY A 65 -6.10 -3.17 -3.73
N LEU A 66 -5.28 -2.28 -3.16
CA LEU A 66 -3.93 -2.66 -2.75
C LEU A 66 -4.01 -3.73 -1.66
N PRO A 67 -3.28 -4.85 -1.80
CA PRO A 67 -3.18 -5.81 -0.72
C PRO A 67 -2.51 -5.12 0.47
N CYS A 68 -3.10 -5.30 1.64
CA CYS A 68 -2.60 -4.70 2.86
C CYS A 68 -2.76 -5.67 4.03
N GLU A 69 -1.92 -5.47 5.05
CA GLU A 69 -1.92 -6.21 6.30
C GLU A 69 -2.01 -5.23 7.46
N ILE A 70 -2.81 -5.58 8.47
CA ILE A 70 -2.91 -4.78 9.69
C ILE A 70 -2.04 -5.43 10.76
N ILE A 71 -1.07 -4.68 11.27
CA ILE A 71 -0.23 -5.11 12.39
C ILE A 71 -0.91 -4.71 13.71
N PRO A 72 -1.16 -5.66 14.62
CA PRO A 72 -1.80 -5.39 15.91
C PRO A 72 -0.81 -4.77 16.91
N SER A 73 -0.42 -3.52 16.65
CA SER A 73 0.42 -2.68 17.54
C SER A 73 -0.37 -1.47 18.05
N ASP A 74 0.23 -0.71 18.97
CA ASP A 74 -0.28 0.60 19.42
C ASP A 74 0.73 1.71 19.02
N PRO A 75 0.40 2.59 18.05
CA PRO A 75 -0.84 2.61 17.24
C PRO A 75 -0.88 1.47 16.21
N ARG A 76 -2.07 1.16 15.69
CA ARG A 76 -2.24 0.15 14.63
C ARG A 76 -1.58 0.62 13.34
N LEU A 77 -0.94 -0.32 12.63
CA LEU A 77 -0.23 -0.04 11.39
C LEU A 77 -0.87 -0.77 10.22
N LEU A 78 -1.00 -0.09 9.10
CA LEU A 78 -1.40 -0.67 7.83
C LEU A 78 -0.16 -0.76 6.93
N VAL A 79 0.24 -1.97 6.58
CA VAL A 79 1.39 -2.25 5.71
C VAL A 79 0.86 -2.63 4.33
N MET A 80 1.38 -2.01 3.29
CA MET A 80 1.00 -2.28 1.91
C MET A 80 2.22 -2.17 0.97
N PRO A 81 2.21 -2.83 -0.20
CA PRO A 81 3.26 -2.63 -1.20
C PRO A 81 3.36 -1.17 -1.63
N PHE A 82 4.58 -0.70 -1.89
CA PHE A 82 4.77 0.58 -2.54
C PHE A 82 4.37 0.48 -4.02
N VAL A 83 3.32 1.19 -4.38
CA VAL A 83 2.89 1.38 -5.77
C VAL A 83 3.05 2.85 -6.11
N GLY A 84 3.76 3.14 -7.21
CA GLY A 84 3.90 4.51 -7.69
C GLY A 84 2.56 5.08 -8.12
N GLY A 85 2.42 6.41 -8.10
CA GLY A 85 1.20 7.05 -8.61
C GLY A 85 0.95 6.71 -10.09
N LEU A 86 -0.28 6.88 -10.57
CA LEU A 86 -0.64 6.58 -11.97
C LEU A 86 0.31 7.25 -12.99
N ASN A 87 0.86 8.42 -12.67
CA ASN A 87 1.85 9.13 -13.47
C ASN A 87 3.15 8.34 -13.73
N SER A 88 3.43 7.30 -12.94
CA SER A 88 4.57 6.39 -13.11
C SER A 88 4.29 5.25 -14.10
N VAL A 89 3.02 5.03 -14.46
CA VAL A 89 2.64 4.05 -15.48
C VAL A 89 3.03 4.62 -16.85
N ASN A 90 3.81 3.86 -17.62
CA ASN A 90 4.17 4.26 -18.97
C ASN A 90 2.98 4.02 -19.93
N PHE A 91 2.18 5.06 -20.12
CA PHE A 91 1.04 5.09 -21.05
C PHE A 91 1.45 5.32 -22.51
N ARG A 92 2.71 5.70 -22.79
CA ARG A 92 3.14 6.02 -24.14
C ARG A 92 3.16 4.76 -25.01
N ASN A 93 2.58 4.86 -26.20
CA ASN A 93 2.51 3.78 -27.20
C ASN A 93 1.80 2.50 -26.72
N ARG A 94 0.88 2.60 -25.75
CA ARG A 94 0.05 1.46 -25.33
C ARG A 94 -1.16 1.28 -26.27
N PRO A 95 -1.57 0.03 -26.56
CA PRO A 95 -2.78 -0.22 -27.34
C PRO A 95 -4.03 0.22 -26.58
N THR A 96 -5.13 0.52 -27.28
CA THR A 96 -6.41 0.89 -26.66
C THR A 96 -6.89 -0.14 -25.64
N SER A 97 -6.65 -1.44 -25.89
CA SER A 97 -7.01 -2.53 -24.98
C SER A 97 -6.41 -2.36 -23.59
N PHE A 98 -5.16 -1.88 -23.48
CA PHE A 98 -4.51 -1.64 -22.20
C PHE A 98 -5.29 -0.65 -21.33
N PHE A 99 -5.83 0.41 -21.94
CA PHE A 99 -6.62 1.40 -21.21
C PHE A 99 -7.97 0.81 -20.78
N LEU A 100 -8.62 0.06 -21.67
CA LEU A 100 -9.87 -0.63 -21.35
C LEU A 100 -9.68 -1.60 -20.18
N ASP A 101 -8.57 -2.34 -20.15
CA ASP A 101 -8.24 -3.27 -19.05
C ASP A 101 -8.07 -2.52 -17.71
N VAL A 102 -7.38 -1.38 -17.71
CA VAL A 102 -7.21 -0.54 -16.51
C VAL A 102 -8.55 -0.03 -16.00
N TYR A 103 -9.40 0.51 -16.89
CA TYR A 103 -10.72 0.99 -16.49
C TYR A 103 -11.62 -0.15 -16.01
N HIS A 104 -11.53 -1.33 -16.62
CA HIS A 104 -12.27 -2.51 -16.19
C HIS A 104 -11.90 -2.91 -14.75
N GLN A 105 -10.61 -2.98 -14.44
CA GLN A 105 -10.14 -3.29 -13.07
C GLN A 105 -10.62 -2.25 -12.04
N ILE A 106 -10.59 -0.96 -12.41
CA ILE A 106 -11.10 0.11 -11.53
C ILE A 106 -12.60 -0.09 -11.27
N LEU A 107 -13.39 -0.33 -12.32
CA LEU A 107 -14.83 -0.51 -12.20
C LEU A 107 -15.20 -1.74 -11.38
N GLU A 108 -14.53 -2.87 -11.59
CA GLU A 108 -14.71 -4.09 -10.79
C GLU A 108 -14.38 -3.84 -9.31
N GLY A 109 -13.30 -3.10 -9.04
CA GLY A 109 -12.90 -2.75 -7.68
C GLY A 109 -13.92 -1.86 -6.99
N VAL A 110 -14.43 -0.84 -7.68
CA VAL A 110 -15.47 0.06 -7.16
C VAL A 110 -16.80 -0.68 -6.96
N GLU A 111 -17.20 -1.53 -7.91
CA GLU A 111 -18.40 -2.36 -7.77
C GLU A 111 -18.28 -3.28 -6.54
N TYR A 112 -17.12 -3.89 -6.32
CA TYR A 112 -16.85 -4.69 -5.14
C TYR A 112 -16.99 -3.88 -3.84
N LEU A 113 -16.41 -2.67 -3.78
CA LEU A 113 -16.58 -1.78 -2.62
C LEU A 113 -18.05 -1.44 -2.37
N HIS A 114 -18.80 -1.13 -3.43
CA HIS A 114 -20.24 -0.84 -3.33
C HIS A 114 -21.06 -2.03 -2.82
N ARG A 115 -20.72 -3.27 -3.22
CA ARG A 115 -21.36 -4.49 -2.69
C ARG A 115 -21.12 -4.64 -1.18
N LEU A 116 -20.00 -4.13 -0.67
CA LEU A 116 -19.69 -4.07 0.76
C LEU A 116 -20.22 -2.80 1.45
N GLN A 117 -20.98 -1.96 0.75
CA GLN A 117 -21.48 -0.68 1.24
C GLN A 117 -20.36 0.28 1.69
N ILE A 118 -19.20 0.20 1.03
CA ILE A 118 -18.09 1.12 1.23
C ILE A 118 -18.12 2.15 0.09
N ALA A 119 -18.25 3.43 0.45
CA ALA A 119 -18.11 4.52 -0.50
C ALA A 119 -16.65 4.96 -0.58
N HIS A 120 -16.07 4.96 -1.77
CA HIS A 120 -14.78 5.59 -2.02
C HIS A 120 -15.05 7.04 -2.42
N LEU A 121 -14.68 7.98 -1.54
CA LEU A 121 -14.78 9.43 -1.76
C LEU A 121 -13.52 9.98 -2.44
#